data_AF-A0A212R6H9-F1
#
_entry.id   AF-A0A212R6H9-F1
#
_cell.length_a   1.000
_cell.length_b   1.000
_cell.length_c   1.000
_cell.angle_alpha   90.00
_cell.angle_beta   90.00
_cell.angle_gamma   90.00
#
_symmetry.space_group_name_H-M   'P 1'
#
loop_
_entity.id
_entity.type
_entity.pdbx_description
1 polymer ?
#
loop_
_entity_poly.entity_id
_entity_poly.type
_entity_poly.pdbx_seq_one_letter_code
_entity_poly.pdbx_strand_id
1 'polypeptide(L)'
;MLVEAICPIWDVPAERDPIVGNAVTYRSPRTDGAYTLIRAALPMLQNLDEAAKARLTSWVVEQHRAGDESPRITSDTLSLIENKHSMPLNRRFDQLLLFFATRERILGYRLDLGNQHTNQFSDDGAAAAAWTECRTIQELANLCRLLMGRRLVQFNGGELSLTVNGYERLEVLQTQPTVSLQGFVAMWFDTTMDDVYQRGIAPAIEDCRYTPMRIDRKEHINKIDDEIIAEIRRSRFMIADFTCGTISDGERKEAIARGGVYYEAGFARGLNIPVFWTCRKDMIEHVHFDTRQYAHILWEDPDELRKKLKNCIEAVLGTRYISAP
;
A
#
# COMPACT_ATOMS: atom_id res chain seq x y z
N MET A 1 7.99 -4.08 -27.46
CA MET A 1 7.97 -5.53 -27.76
C MET A 1 8.66 -6.22 -26.59
N LEU A 2 7.98 -7.16 -25.94
CA LEU A 2 8.53 -7.91 -24.81
C LEU A 2 9.50 -8.97 -25.32
N VAL A 3 10.53 -9.25 -24.53
CA VAL A 3 11.58 -10.23 -24.86
C VAL A 3 11.54 -11.35 -23.83
N GLU A 4 11.55 -12.59 -24.28
CA GLU A 4 11.71 -13.75 -23.38
C GLU A 4 13.01 -13.63 -22.58
N ALA A 5 12.92 -13.95 -21.30
CA ALA A 5 14.03 -13.86 -20.36
C ALA A 5 13.88 -14.86 -19.21
N ILE A 6 14.87 -14.87 -18.34
CA ILE A 6 14.83 -15.56 -17.05
C ILE A 6 14.71 -14.50 -15.97
N CYS A 7 13.79 -14.71 -15.02
CA CYS A 7 13.59 -13.87 -13.86
C CYS A 7 14.82 -13.94 -12.94
N PRO A 8 15.57 -12.84 -12.73
CA PRO A 8 16.77 -12.86 -11.89
C PRO A 8 16.53 -13.22 -10.41
N ILE A 9 15.28 -13.20 -9.94
CA ILE A 9 14.96 -13.53 -8.55
C ILE A 9 14.89 -15.05 -8.34
N TRP A 10 14.20 -15.78 -9.23
CA TRP A 10 13.86 -17.21 -9.04
C TRP A 10 14.42 -18.13 -10.12
N ASP A 11 15.14 -17.59 -11.11
CA ASP A 11 15.67 -18.34 -12.25
C ASP A 11 14.59 -19.12 -13.04
N VAL A 12 13.39 -18.55 -13.11
CA VAL A 12 12.23 -19.10 -13.85
C VAL A 12 11.96 -18.30 -15.14
N PRO A 13 11.25 -18.88 -16.13
CA PRO A 13 10.81 -18.15 -17.31
C PRO A 13 10.07 -16.84 -16.95
N ALA A 14 10.38 -15.80 -17.73
CA ALA A 14 9.84 -14.46 -17.56
C ALA A 14 9.88 -13.69 -18.87
N GLU A 15 9.27 -12.51 -18.86
CA GLU A 15 9.38 -11.54 -19.94
C GLU A 15 10.10 -10.30 -19.43
N ARG A 16 10.77 -9.57 -20.32
CA ARG A 16 11.37 -8.27 -19.98
C ARG A 16 11.19 -7.25 -21.08
N ASP A 17 11.30 -5.99 -20.69
CA ASP A 17 11.43 -4.90 -21.65
C ASP A 17 12.82 -4.91 -22.31
N PRO A 18 12.99 -4.29 -23.49
CA PRO A 18 14.31 -4.06 -24.08
C PRO A 18 15.23 -3.32 -23.10
N ILE A 19 16.51 -3.71 -23.04
CA ILE A 19 17.45 -3.10 -22.11
C ILE A 19 17.77 -1.69 -22.58
N VAL A 20 17.41 -0.69 -21.76
CA VAL A 20 17.71 0.72 -22.00
C VAL A 20 18.35 1.30 -20.72
N GLY A 21 19.62 1.70 -20.82
CA GLY A 21 20.35 2.26 -19.68
C GLY A 21 20.64 1.26 -18.57
N ASN A 22 20.45 1.68 -17.32
CA ASN A 22 20.86 0.93 -16.11
C ASN A 22 19.70 0.23 -15.39
N ALA A 23 18.50 0.22 -15.97
CA ALA A 23 17.30 -0.40 -15.41
C ALA A 23 16.70 -1.39 -16.39
N VAL A 24 16.19 -2.52 -15.89
CA VAL A 24 15.53 -3.54 -16.70
C VAL A 24 14.25 -3.98 -16.01
N THR A 25 13.12 -3.86 -16.71
CA THR A 25 11.81 -4.27 -16.20
C THR A 25 11.54 -5.72 -16.57
N TYR A 26 11.24 -6.54 -15.57
CA TYR A 26 10.89 -7.96 -15.71
C TYR A 26 9.43 -8.19 -15.32
N ARG A 27 8.79 -9.20 -15.92
CA ARG A 27 7.46 -9.70 -15.58
C ARG A 27 7.57 -11.20 -15.38
N SER A 28 7.25 -11.68 -14.18
CA SER A 28 7.32 -13.09 -13.84
C SER A 28 6.07 -13.51 -13.06
N PRO A 29 5.53 -14.72 -13.29
CA PRO A 29 4.48 -15.26 -12.43
C PRO A 29 4.89 -15.29 -10.95
N ARG A 30 6.18 -15.48 -10.63
CA ARG A 30 6.71 -15.49 -9.25
C ARG A 30 6.80 -14.11 -8.58
N THR A 31 6.43 -13.03 -9.27
CA THR A 31 6.33 -11.68 -8.70
C THR A 31 4.92 -11.09 -8.76
N ASP A 32 3.98 -11.81 -9.37
CA ASP A 32 2.62 -11.36 -9.66
C ASP A 32 2.55 -9.91 -10.17
N GLY A 33 3.31 -9.63 -11.23
CA GLY A 33 3.39 -8.30 -11.85
C GLY A 33 4.81 -7.94 -12.29
N ALA A 34 4.99 -6.68 -12.70
CA ALA A 34 6.26 -6.18 -13.20
C ALA A 34 7.17 -5.70 -12.06
N TYR A 35 8.49 -5.68 -12.27
CA TYR A 35 9.40 -4.97 -11.38
C TYR A 35 10.60 -4.47 -12.17
N THR A 36 11.17 -3.36 -11.72
CA THR A 36 12.32 -2.73 -12.36
C THR A 36 13.59 -3.03 -11.56
N LEU A 37 14.48 -3.85 -12.10
CA LEU A 37 15.78 -4.12 -11.48
C LEU A 37 16.83 -3.11 -11.94
N ILE A 38 17.50 -2.46 -10.99
CA ILE A 38 18.69 -1.65 -11.28
C ILE A 38 19.89 -2.57 -11.43
N ARG A 39 20.63 -2.46 -12.56
CA ARG A 39 21.74 -3.38 -12.90
C ARG A 39 22.81 -3.46 -11.80
N ALA A 40 23.05 -2.37 -11.08
CA ALA A 40 24.00 -2.33 -9.95
C ALA A 40 23.58 -3.23 -8.77
N ALA A 41 22.29 -3.53 -8.62
CA ALA A 41 21.77 -4.40 -7.56
C ALA A 41 21.81 -5.90 -7.93
N LEU A 42 22.06 -6.24 -9.21
CA LEU A 42 22.03 -7.62 -9.69
C LEU A 42 23.00 -8.56 -8.96
N PRO A 43 24.27 -8.20 -8.68
CA PRO A 43 25.16 -9.08 -7.94
C PRO A 43 24.68 -9.38 -6.52
N MET A 44 24.07 -8.39 -5.86
CA MET A 44 23.49 -8.57 -4.52
C MET A 44 22.24 -9.46 -4.58
N LEU A 45 21.39 -9.28 -5.59
CA LEU A 45 20.21 -10.11 -5.80
C LEU A 45 20.57 -11.59 -6.00
N GLN A 46 21.62 -11.87 -6.78
CA GLN A 46 22.08 -13.23 -7.06
C GLN A 46 22.61 -13.96 -5.82
N ASN A 47 23.04 -13.22 -4.80
CA ASN A 47 23.52 -13.79 -3.53
C ASN A 47 22.41 -13.99 -2.48
N LEU A 48 21.17 -13.58 -2.76
CA LEU A 48 20.07 -13.78 -1.83
C LEU A 48 19.74 -15.26 -1.68
N ASP A 49 19.49 -15.67 -0.44
CA ASP A 49 18.92 -16.99 -0.16
C ASP A 49 17.44 -17.07 -0.55
N GLU A 50 16.91 -18.30 -0.61
CA GLU A 50 15.52 -18.55 -1.01
C GLU A 50 14.49 -17.87 -0.07
N ALA A 51 14.85 -17.65 1.19
CA ALA A 51 13.99 -16.97 2.14
C ALA A 51 13.92 -15.45 1.85
N ALA A 52 15.06 -14.82 1.54
CA ALA A 52 15.13 -13.42 1.14
C ALA A 52 14.46 -13.20 -0.22
N LYS A 53 14.62 -14.13 -1.18
CA LYS A 53 13.87 -14.10 -2.45
C LYS A 53 12.35 -14.12 -2.22
N ALA A 54 11.85 -14.96 -1.32
CA ALA A 54 10.43 -14.99 -0.96
C ALA A 54 9.95 -13.69 -0.28
N ARG A 55 10.76 -13.10 0.61
CA ARG A 55 10.47 -11.78 1.18
C ARG A 55 10.48 -10.67 0.12
N LEU A 56 11.38 -10.75 -0.86
CA LEU A 56 11.46 -9.79 -1.96
C LEU A 56 10.21 -9.85 -2.83
N THR A 57 9.75 -11.05 -3.22
CA THR A 57 8.58 -11.15 -4.09
C THR A 57 7.28 -10.80 -3.40
N SER A 58 7.12 -11.14 -2.12
CA SER A 58 6.00 -10.62 -1.34
C SER A 58 6.06 -9.11 -1.15
N TRP A 59 7.26 -8.52 -1.02
CA TRP A 59 7.41 -7.06 -1.01
C TRP A 59 7.00 -6.42 -2.34
N VAL A 60 7.35 -7.02 -3.48
CA VAL A 60 6.90 -6.57 -4.82
C VAL A 60 5.36 -6.61 -4.89
N VAL A 61 4.74 -7.70 -4.46
CA VAL A 61 3.27 -7.81 -4.35
C VAL A 61 2.69 -6.70 -3.45
N GLU A 62 3.31 -6.44 -2.30
CA GLU A 62 2.90 -5.34 -1.40
C GLU A 62 2.98 -3.97 -2.10
N GLN A 63 4.00 -3.73 -2.93
CA GLN A 63 4.12 -2.49 -3.70
C GLN A 63 3.04 -2.37 -4.79
N HIS A 64 2.76 -3.44 -5.54
CA HIS A 64 1.66 -3.46 -6.53
C HIS A 64 0.30 -3.17 -5.89
N ARG A 65 0.04 -3.77 -4.72
CA ARG A 65 -1.19 -3.48 -3.96
C ARG A 65 -1.23 -2.04 -3.49
N ALA A 66 -0.08 -1.48 -3.11
CA ALA A 66 0.05 -0.06 -2.86
C ALA A 66 -0.07 0.80 -4.14
N GLY A 67 -0.14 0.24 -5.34
CA GLY A 67 -0.38 0.98 -6.58
C GLY A 67 0.86 1.36 -7.37
N ASP A 68 2.05 0.93 -6.95
CA ASP A 68 3.26 1.02 -7.76
C ASP A 68 3.23 -0.10 -8.81
N GLU A 69 3.03 0.25 -10.08
CA GLU A 69 2.92 -0.71 -11.19
C GLU A 69 4.24 -1.41 -11.56
N SER A 70 5.40 -0.84 -11.20
CA SER A 70 6.70 -1.42 -11.54
C SER A 70 7.76 -1.09 -10.47
N PRO A 71 7.66 -1.73 -9.29
CA PRO A 71 8.50 -1.45 -8.14
C PRO A 71 9.99 -1.56 -8.47
N ARG A 72 10.77 -0.57 -8.03
CA ARG A 72 12.21 -0.50 -8.31
C ARG A 72 13.00 -1.26 -7.25
N ILE A 73 13.78 -2.25 -7.68
CA ILE A 73 14.69 -3.03 -6.83
C ILE A 73 16.10 -2.44 -6.95
N THR A 74 16.56 -1.83 -5.85
CA THR A 74 17.90 -1.24 -5.67
C THR A 74 18.69 -2.01 -4.60
N SER A 75 20.00 -1.72 -4.46
CA SER A 75 20.81 -2.32 -3.39
C SER A 75 20.27 -1.99 -1.99
N ASP A 76 19.67 -0.81 -1.79
CA ASP A 76 19.03 -0.43 -0.53
C ASP A 76 17.76 -1.25 -0.29
N THR A 77 16.98 -1.51 -1.35
CA THR A 77 15.81 -2.39 -1.28
C THR A 77 16.22 -3.79 -0.83
N LEU A 78 17.29 -4.34 -1.40
CA LEU A 78 17.78 -5.67 -1.04
C LEU A 78 18.30 -5.71 0.40
N SER A 79 19.03 -4.66 0.83
CA SER A 79 19.50 -4.51 2.22
C SER A 79 18.34 -4.49 3.21
N LEU A 80 17.24 -3.80 2.86
CA LEU A 80 16.02 -3.78 3.68
C LEU A 80 15.38 -5.17 3.76
N ILE A 81 15.33 -5.91 2.66
CA ILE A 81 14.71 -7.24 2.59
C ILE A 81 15.50 -8.30 3.37
N GLU A 82 16.83 -8.23 3.37
CA GLU A 82 17.68 -9.12 4.17
C GLU A 82 17.38 -8.98 5.67
N ASN A 83 17.11 -7.75 6.12
CA ASN A 83 16.80 -7.44 7.52
C ASN A 83 15.30 -7.58 7.87
N LYS A 84 14.41 -7.76 6.89
CA LYS A 84 12.97 -7.90 7.10
C LYS A 84 12.64 -9.26 7.72
N HIS A 85 11.83 -9.27 8.77
CA HIS A 85 11.28 -10.52 9.31
C HIS A 85 10.33 -11.19 8.32
N SER A 86 10.36 -12.53 8.26
CA SER A 86 9.41 -13.31 7.47
C SER A 86 7.97 -13.07 7.91
N MET A 87 7.07 -13.11 6.93
CA MET A 87 5.64 -12.97 7.14
C MET A 87 5.11 -14.05 8.10
N PRO A 88 4.42 -13.66 9.18
CA PRO A 88 3.86 -14.62 10.12
C PRO A 88 2.76 -15.45 9.46
N LEU A 89 2.56 -16.68 9.95
CA LEU A 89 1.66 -17.66 9.35
C LEU A 89 0.23 -17.13 9.14
N ASN A 90 -0.36 -16.45 10.13
CA ASN A 90 -1.70 -15.88 9.99
C ASN A 90 -1.78 -14.81 8.89
N ARG A 91 -0.70 -14.04 8.68
CA ARG A 91 -0.65 -13.08 7.56
C ARG A 91 -0.54 -13.81 6.23
N ARG A 92 0.21 -14.91 6.14
CA ARG A 92 0.26 -15.76 4.93
C ARG A 92 -1.11 -16.33 4.58
N PHE A 93 -1.91 -16.73 5.57
CA PHE A 93 -3.30 -17.14 5.39
C PHE A 93 -4.16 -16.03 4.77
N ASP A 94 -4.13 -14.84 5.38
CA ASP A 94 -4.90 -13.70 4.88
C ASP A 94 -4.43 -13.26 3.48
N GLN A 95 -3.13 -13.32 3.18
CA GLN A 95 -2.60 -13.01 1.84
C GLN A 95 -3.10 -13.99 0.77
N LEU A 96 -3.21 -15.29 1.09
CA LEU A 96 -3.76 -16.23 0.12
C LEU A 96 -5.23 -15.92 -0.20
N LEU A 97 -6.03 -15.56 0.79
CA LEU A 97 -7.43 -15.16 0.57
C LEU A 97 -7.51 -13.87 -0.26
N LEU A 98 -6.65 -12.88 0.03
CA LEU A 98 -6.59 -11.64 -0.73
C LEU A 98 -6.12 -11.86 -2.17
N PHE A 99 -5.27 -12.86 -2.43
CA PHE A 99 -4.93 -13.27 -3.79
C PHE A 99 -6.18 -13.73 -4.57
N PHE A 100 -7.07 -14.54 -3.97
CA PHE A 100 -8.34 -14.92 -4.61
C PHE A 100 -9.16 -13.69 -5.04
N ALA A 101 -9.27 -12.66 -4.19
CA ALA A 101 -9.97 -11.42 -4.55
C ALA A 101 -9.37 -10.70 -5.78
N THR A 102 -8.08 -10.87 -6.08
CA THR A 102 -7.48 -10.26 -7.28
C THR A 102 -7.79 -11.02 -8.57
N ARG A 103 -8.07 -12.32 -8.46
CA ARG A 103 -8.35 -13.21 -9.60
C ARG A 103 -9.84 -13.39 -9.84
N GLU A 104 -10.65 -13.28 -8.79
CA GLU A 104 -12.10 -13.37 -8.86
C GLU A 104 -12.71 -12.15 -9.55
N ARG A 105 -12.92 -12.30 -10.86
CA ARG A 105 -13.84 -11.44 -11.62
C ARG A 105 -15.28 -12.00 -11.60
N ILE A 106 -15.42 -13.29 -11.28
CA ILE A 106 -16.66 -14.08 -11.19
C ILE A 106 -16.49 -15.07 -10.03
N LEU A 107 -17.57 -15.35 -9.28
CA LEU A 107 -17.58 -16.34 -8.20
C LEU A 107 -17.14 -17.73 -8.69
N GLY A 108 -16.36 -18.43 -7.87
CA GLY A 108 -15.93 -19.81 -8.16
C GLY A 108 -14.62 -19.92 -8.94
N TYR A 109 -13.74 -18.93 -8.86
CA TYR A 109 -12.36 -19.07 -9.34
C TYR A 109 -11.67 -20.26 -8.64
N ARG A 110 -10.88 -20.99 -9.42
CA ARG A 110 -10.13 -22.17 -8.97
C ARG A 110 -8.65 -21.96 -9.24
N LEU A 111 -7.86 -22.05 -8.18
CA LEU A 111 -6.42 -21.91 -8.22
C LEU A 111 -5.78 -23.28 -8.45
N ASP A 112 -5.18 -23.47 -9.62
CA ASP A 112 -4.22 -24.54 -9.84
C ASP A 112 -2.89 -24.17 -9.18
N LEU A 113 -2.34 -25.04 -8.32
CA LEU A 113 -1.03 -24.80 -7.70
C LEU A 113 0.13 -25.18 -8.61
N GLY A 114 -0.11 -26.05 -9.59
CA GLY A 114 0.90 -26.74 -10.39
C GLY A 114 1.16 -28.18 -9.92
N ASN A 115 2.30 -28.73 -10.33
CA ASN A 115 2.65 -30.14 -10.12
C ASN A 115 3.60 -30.31 -8.91
N GLN A 116 3.07 -30.90 -7.83
CA GLN A 116 3.83 -31.15 -6.60
C GLN A 116 4.94 -32.20 -6.77
N HIS A 117 4.81 -33.14 -7.72
CA HIS A 117 5.82 -34.17 -7.96
C HIS A 117 7.04 -33.64 -8.69
N THR A 118 6.86 -32.68 -9.61
CA THR A 118 7.96 -32.03 -10.33
C THR A 118 8.43 -30.73 -9.66
N ASN A 119 7.82 -30.34 -8.54
CA ASN A 119 8.05 -29.07 -7.85
C ASN A 119 7.90 -27.85 -8.78
N GLN A 120 6.99 -27.93 -9.75
CA GLN A 120 6.73 -26.88 -10.73
C GLN A 120 5.40 -26.20 -10.42
N PHE A 121 5.44 -24.89 -10.22
CA PHE A 121 4.24 -24.09 -10.11
C PHE A 121 3.54 -23.93 -11.46
N SER A 122 2.21 -23.81 -11.44
CA SER A 122 1.47 -23.11 -12.49
C SER A 122 1.73 -21.60 -12.37
N ASP A 123 1.29 -20.79 -13.34
CA ASP A 123 1.46 -19.34 -13.25
C ASP A 123 0.74 -18.74 -12.02
N ASP A 124 -0.52 -19.15 -11.78
CA ASP A 124 -1.27 -18.69 -10.62
C ASP A 124 -0.73 -19.28 -9.30
N GLY A 125 -0.20 -20.51 -9.32
CA GLY A 125 0.48 -21.10 -8.16
C GLY A 125 1.76 -20.34 -7.80
N ALA A 126 2.52 -19.90 -8.82
CA ALA A 126 3.72 -19.08 -8.65
C ALA A 126 3.38 -17.70 -8.07
N ALA A 127 2.29 -17.10 -8.55
CA ALA A 127 1.76 -15.83 -8.05
C ALA A 127 1.28 -15.99 -6.59
N ALA A 128 0.46 -17.00 -6.28
CA ALA A 128 0.01 -17.28 -4.92
C ALA A 128 1.20 -17.53 -3.96
N ALA A 129 2.25 -18.19 -4.42
CA ALA A 129 3.48 -18.36 -3.65
C ALA A 129 4.24 -17.03 -3.43
N ALA A 130 4.15 -16.07 -4.34
CA ALA A 130 4.70 -14.72 -4.14
C ALA A 130 3.95 -13.96 -3.05
N TRP A 131 2.61 -14.01 -3.08
CA TRP A 131 1.74 -13.36 -2.07
C TRP A 131 1.96 -13.91 -0.65
N THR A 132 2.28 -15.19 -0.54
CA THR A 132 2.32 -15.92 0.74
C THR A 132 3.73 -16.18 1.26
N GLU A 133 4.77 -15.64 0.60
CA GLU A 133 6.18 -15.94 0.88
C GLU A 133 6.52 -17.45 0.88
N CYS A 134 5.84 -18.24 0.05
CA CYS A 134 6.17 -19.66 -0.11
C CYS A 134 7.36 -19.81 -1.06
N ARG A 135 8.35 -20.62 -0.66
CA ARG A 135 9.54 -20.90 -1.47
C ARG A 135 9.27 -21.96 -2.52
N THR A 136 8.50 -22.99 -2.14
CA THR A 136 8.23 -24.17 -2.97
C THR A 136 6.74 -24.47 -3.05
N ILE A 137 6.35 -25.26 -4.05
CA ILE A 137 4.95 -25.70 -4.17
C ILE A 137 4.52 -26.55 -2.98
N GLN A 138 5.46 -27.29 -2.37
CA GLN A 138 5.18 -28.07 -1.18
C GLN A 138 4.84 -27.18 0.03
N GLU A 139 5.54 -26.06 0.19
CA GLU A 139 5.23 -25.07 1.24
C GLU A 139 3.85 -24.44 1.02
N LEU A 140 3.53 -24.07 -0.22
CA LEU A 140 2.21 -23.55 -0.57
C LEU A 140 1.10 -24.59 -0.37
N ALA A 141 1.32 -25.84 -0.77
CA ALA A 141 0.37 -26.92 -0.55
C ALA A 141 0.14 -27.19 0.95
N ASN A 142 1.19 -27.13 1.77
CA ASN A 142 1.08 -27.23 3.23
C ASN A 142 0.28 -26.06 3.82
N LEU A 143 0.52 -24.82 3.34
CA LEU A 143 -0.28 -23.65 3.74
C LEU A 143 -1.76 -23.85 3.42
N CYS A 144 -2.07 -24.36 2.22
CA CYS A 144 -3.44 -24.68 1.81
C CYS A 144 -4.08 -25.74 2.71
N ARG A 145 -3.36 -26.82 3.06
CA ARG A 145 -3.84 -27.85 3.99
C ARG A 145 -4.19 -27.28 5.38
N LEU A 146 -3.40 -26.32 5.88
CA LEU A 146 -3.71 -25.65 7.14
C LEU A 146 -4.98 -24.78 7.05
N LEU A 147 -5.17 -24.07 5.93
CA LEU A 147 -6.39 -23.30 5.65
C LEU A 147 -7.63 -24.19 5.47
N MET A 148 -7.47 -25.39 4.91
CA MET A 148 -8.53 -26.40 4.85
C MET A 148 -8.95 -26.84 6.26
N GLY A 149 -7.98 -27.02 7.17
CA GLY A 149 -8.27 -27.28 8.59
C GLY A 149 -9.10 -26.19 9.26
N ARG A 150 -8.93 -24.93 8.82
CA ARG A 150 -9.76 -23.79 9.22
C ARG A 150 -11.06 -23.65 8.42
N ARG A 151 -11.31 -24.55 7.47
CA ARG A 151 -12.45 -24.52 6.54
C ARG A 151 -12.56 -23.20 5.79
N LEU A 152 -11.45 -22.60 5.41
CA LEU A 152 -11.43 -21.36 4.61
C LEU A 152 -11.29 -21.66 3.11
N VAL A 153 -10.56 -22.71 2.78
CA VAL A 153 -10.35 -23.20 1.40
C VAL A 153 -10.66 -24.69 1.31
N GLN A 154 -10.89 -25.18 0.09
CA GLN A 154 -11.11 -26.60 -0.21
C GLN A 154 -10.52 -26.96 -1.57
N PHE A 155 -10.18 -28.23 -1.77
CA PHE A 155 -9.79 -28.75 -3.08
C PHE A 155 -10.99 -29.37 -3.80
N ASN A 156 -11.22 -28.94 -5.04
CA ASN A 156 -12.23 -29.47 -5.94
C ASN A 156 -11.55 -29.90 -7.25
N GLY A 157 -11.49 -31.20 -7.51
CA GLY A 157 -10.86 -31.72 -8.73
C GLY A 157 -9.35 -31.45 -8.85
N GLY A 158 -8.65 -31.27 -7.72
CA GLY A 158 -7.21 -30.96 -7.69
C GLY A 158 -6.88 -29.47 -7.62
N GLU A 159 -7.86 -28.59 -7.83
CA GLU A 159 -7.70 -27.14 -7.75
C GLU A 159 -8.23 -26.59 -6.42
N LEU A 160 -7.65 -25.50 -5.94
CA LEU A 160 -8.05 -24.85 -4.69
C LEU A 160 -9.16 -23.83 -4.94
N SER A 161 -10.18 -23.79 -4.08
CA SER A 161 -11.26 -22.80 -4.12
C SER A 161 -11.62 -22.30 -2.73
N LEU A 162 -12.23 -21.12 -2.66
CA LEU A 162 -12.79 -20.59 -1.42
C LEU A 162 -14.03 -21.39 -0.97
N THR A 163 -14.19 -21.52 0.34
CA THR A 163 -15.43 -21.98 0.97
C THR A 163 -16.29 -20.78 1.37
N VAL A 164 -17.52 -21.01 1.85
CA VAL A 164 -18.37 -19.94 2.42
C VAL A 164 -17.63 -19.16 3.52
N ASN A 165 -17.01 -19.83 4.49
CA ASN A 165 -16.23 -19.15 5.53
C ASN A 165 -15.00 -18.42 4.96
N GLY A 166 -14.45 -18.92 3.85
CA GLY A 166 -13.38 -18.26 3.10
C GLY A 166 -13.83 -16.91 2.55
N TYR A 167 -15.01 -16.86 1.94
CA TYR A 167 -15.64 -15.62 1.46
C TYR A 167 -15.96 -14.66 2.61
N GLU A 168 -16.56 -15.13 3.71
CA GLU A 168 -16.84 -14.29 4.87
C GLU A 168 -15.55 -13.66 5.44
N ARG A 169 -14.47 -14.44 5.56
CA ARG A 169 -13.17 -13.92 5.99
C ARG A 169 -12.60 -12.93 4.98
N LEU A 170 -12.74 -13.20 3.69
CA LEU A 170 -12.24 -12.32 2.63
C LEU A 170 -12.96 -10.96 2.64
N GLU A 171 -14.28 -10.93 2.81
CA GLU A 171 -15.05 -9.69 2.94
C GLU A 171 -14.57 -8.86 4.14
N VAL A 172 -14.29 -9.50 5.28
CA VAL A 172 -13.70 -8.83 6.44
C VAL A 172 -12.31 -8.26 6.11
N LEU A 173 -11.48 -9.00 5.37
CA LEU A 173 -10.13 -8.53 4.99
C LEU A 173 -10.15 -7.37 3.99
N GLN A 174 -11.13 -7.34 3.08
CA GLN A 174 -11.28 -6.27 2.10
C GLN A 174 -11.86 -4.99 2.71
N THR A 175 -12.65 -5.13 3.77
CA THR A 175 -13.25 -4.01 4.50
C THR A 175 -12.38 -3.52 5.67
N GLN A 176 -11.40 -4.31 6.10
CA GLN A 176 -10.46 -3.90 7.14
C GLN A 176 -9.49 -2.83 6.63
N PRO A 177 -9.43 -1.66 7.28
CA PRO A 177 -8.45 -0.65 6.93
C PRO A 177 -7.03 -1.19 7.15
N THR A 178 -6.10 -0.79 6.28
CA THR A 178 -4.67 -1.08 6.34
C THR A 178 -4.15 -0.97 7.78
N VAL A 179 -3.51 -2.01 8.34
CA VAL A 179 -2.98 -2.04 9.74
C VAL A 179 -1.79 -1.08 9.95
N SER A 180 -1.62 -0.13 9.04
CA SER A 180 -0.54 0.85 9.04
C SER A 180 -0.60 1.75 10.27
N LEU A 181 0.58 2.18 10.71
CA LEU A 181 0.70 3.28 11.67
C LEU A 181 0.73 4.63 10.95
N GLN A 182 0.72 4.66 9.63
CA GLN A 182 0.89 5.88 8.87
C GLN A 182 -0.41 6.68 8.77
N GLY A 183 -0.33 7.99 9.01
CA GLY A 183 -1.34 8.98 8.62
C GLY A 183 -0.81 9.85 7.49
N PHE A 184 -1.43 9.77 6.31
CA PHE A 184 -1.03 10.62 5.17
C PHE A 184 -1.49 12.05 5.39
N VAL A 185 -0.64 13.03 5.09
CA VAL A 185 -0.96 14.46 5.21
C VAL A 185 -0.89 15.10 3.83
N ALA A 186 -2.07 15.43 3.30
CA ALA A 186 -2.21 16.29 2.14
C ALA A 186 -2.45 17.73 2.58
N MET A 187 -1.51 18.60 2.27
CA MET A 187 -1.62 20.02 2.60
C MET A 187 -0.78 20.83 1.63
N TRP A 188 -0.96 22.15 1.63
CA TRP A 188 -0.13 23.05 0.85
C TRP A 188 1.32 23.09 1.38
N PHE A 189 2.31 22.89 0.51
CA PHE A 189 3.75 22.87 0.85
C PHE A 189 4.41 24.24 0.98
N ASP A 190 3.63 25.31 0.99
CA ASP A 190 4.19 26.65 1.17
C ASP A 190 4.74 26.82 2.58
N THR A 191 5.86 27.52 2.70
CA THR A 191 6.54 27.77 3.99
C THR A 191 5.64 28.41 5.06
N THR A 192 4.59 29.13 4.64
CA THR A 192 3.58 29.70 5.54
C THR A 192 2.77 28.64 6.30
N MET A 193 2.76 27.40 5.81
CA MET A 193 2.04 26.28 6.41
C MET A 193 2.97 25.33 7.20
N ASP A 194 4.28 25.60 7.25
CA ASP A 194 5.20 24.73 7.98
C ASP A 194 4.96 24.73 9.48
N ASP A 195 4.62 25.88 10.07
CA ASP A 195 4.30 25.97 11.51
C ASP A 195 3.04 25.15 11.85
N VAL A 196 2.02 25.22 10.97
CA VAL A 196 0.77 24.44 11.08
C VAL A 196 1.06 22.95 11.05
N TYR A 197 1.96 22.50 10.17
CA TYR A 197 2.36 21.11 10.12
C TYR A 197 3.16 20.68 11.35
N GLN A 198 4.21 21.42 11.69
CA GLN A 198 5.19 21.03 12.72
C GLN A 198 4.62 21.10 14.13
N ARG A 199 3.71 22.02 14.41
CA ARG A 199 3.11 22.19 15.75
C ARG A 199 1.70 21.64 15.85
N GLY A 200 0.97 21.65 14.74
CA GLY A 200 -0.42 21.21 14.67
C GLY A 200 -0.57 19.76 14.24
N ILE A 201 -0.40 19.53 12.94
CA ILE A 201 -0.80 18.28 12.28
C ILE A 201 0.07 17.10 12.69
N ALA A 202 1.39 17.21 12.55
CA ALA A 202 2.31 16.11 12.85
C ALA A 202 2.26 15.70 14.34
N PRO A 203 2.31 16.65 15.31
CA PRO A 203 2.17 16.28 16.72
C PRO A 203 0.81 15.68 17.07
N ALA A 204 -0.29 16.07 16.40
CA ALA A 204 -1.60 15.44 16.64
C ALA A 204 -1.62 13.96 16.24
N ILE A 205 -0.99 13.63 15.10
CA ILE A 205 -0.83 12.25 14.62
C ILE A 205 0.04 11.46 15.61
N GLU A 206 1.19 12.03 16.02
CA GLU A 206 2.13 11.40 16.94
C GLU A 206 1.55 11.19 18.34
N ASP A 207 0.77 12.13 18.85
CA ASP A 207 0.04 12.01 20.13
C ASP A 207 -0.93 10.82 20.12
N CYS A 208 -1.48 10.50 18.94
CA CYS A 208 -2.33 9.34 18.71
C CYS A 208 -1.53 8.04 18.44
N ARG A 209 -0.19 8.08 18.54
CA ARG A 209 0.76 6.98 18.28
C ARG A 209 0.77 6.49 16.83
N TYR A 210 0.53 7.40 15.90
CA TYR A 210 0.69 7.17 14.47
C TYR A 210 1.91 7.93 13.95
N THR A 211 2.35 7.62 12.74
CA THR A 211 3.50 8.25 12.07
C THR A 211 2.99 9.17 10.96
N PRO A 212 3.25 10.49 11.04
CA PRO A 212 2.83 11.41 9.99
C PRO A 212 3.69 11.22 8.73
N MET A 213 3.03 11.17 7.57
CA MET A 213 3.69 11.09 6.27
C MET A 213 3.25 12.27 5.39
N ARG A 214 4.20 13.17 5.08
CA ARG A 214 4.04 14.29 4.14
C ARG A 214 5.02 14.09 2.99
N ILE A 215 4.53 14.06 1.75
CA ILE A 215 5.29 13.58 0.58
C ILE A 215 6.52 14.45 0.25
N ASP A 216 6.46 15.76 0.50
CA ASP A 216 7.54 16.72 0.26
C ASP A 216 8.80 16.47 1.12
N ARG A 217 8.67 15.69 2.20
CA ARG A 217 9.77 15.38 3.12
C ARG A 217 10.51 14.07 2.82
N LYS A 218 10.12 13.36 1.77
CA LYS A 218 10.74 12.11 1.36
C LYS A 218 11.46 12.33 0.02
N GLU A 219 12.72 11.90 -0.04
CA GLU A 219 13.51 11.99 -1.27
C GLU A 219 12.97 11.01 -2.31
N HIS A 220 12.60 11.52 -3.49
CA HIS A 220 12.01 10.73 -4.55
C HIS A 220 12.67 11.02 -5.90
N ILE A 221 12.96 9.94 -6.64
CA ILE A 221 13.49 9.98 -8.02
C ILE A 221 12.39 9.64 -9.04
N ASN A 222 11.23 9.13 -8.58
CA ASN A 222 10.10 8.73 -9.41
C ASN A 222 9.12 9.91 -9.64
N LYS A 223 8.06 9.71 -10.45
CA LYS A 223 6.97 10.68 -10.56
C LYS A 223 6.30 10.82 -9.19
N ILE A 224 6.21 12.05 -8.69
CA ILE A 224 5.67 12.36 -7.36
C ILE A 224 4.24 11.84 -7.21
N ASP A 225 3.44 11.89 -8.27
CA ASP A 225 2.02 11.47 -8.26
C ASP A 225 1.83 9.97 -7.94
N ASP A 226 2.66 9.10 -8.50
CA ASP A 226 2.57 7.64 -8.26
C ASP A 226 2.89 7.32 -6.79
N GLU A 227 3.86 8.04 -6.22
CA GLU A 227 4.25 7.90 -4.83
C GLU A 227 3.19 8.44 -3.87
N ILE A 228 2.53 9.55 -4.19
CA ILE A 228 1.38 10.07 -3.43
C ILE A 228 0.28 9.00 -3.34
N ILE A 229 -0.11 8.42 -4.48
CA ILE A 229 -1.11 7.35 -4.52
C ILE A 229 -0.69 6.15 -3.66
N ALA A 230 0.60 5.79 -3.73
CA ALA A 230 1.14 4.67 -2.97
C ALA A 230 1.14 4.93 -1.46
N GLU A 231 1.52 6.12 -1.03
CA GLU A 231 1.53 6.50 0.38
C GLU A 231 0.11 6.67 0.95
N ILE A 232 -0.85 7.15 0.14
CA ILE A 232 -2.26 7.18 0.54
C ILE A 232 -2.77 5.76 0.80
N ARG A 233 -2.57 4.82 -0.14
CA ARG A 233 -3.00 3.41 0.02
C ARG A 233 -2.37 2.73 1.24
N ARG A 234 -1.12 3.07 1.57
CA ARG A 234 -0.43 2.55 2.77
C ARG A 234 -0.95 3.16 4.05
N SER A 235 -1.69 4.27 4.01
CA SER A 235 -2.07 5.00 5.21
C SER A 235 -3.34 4.44 5.83
N ARG A 236 -3.39 4.47 7.17
CA ARG A 236 -4.55 4.02 7.96
C ARG A 236 -5.69 5.02 7.90
N PHE A 237 -5.33 6.29 7.74
CA PHE A 237 -6.18 7.45 7.59
C PHE A 237 -5.41 8.55 6.86
N MET A 238 -6.13 9.58 6.45
CA MET A 238 -5.58 10.75 5.78
C MET A 238 -6.04 12.03 6.50
N ILE A 239 -5.18 13.04 6.53
CA ILE A 239 -5.51 14.41 6.88
C ILE A 239 -5.40 15.23 5.61
N ALA A 240 -6.47 15.95 5.28
CA ALA A 240 -6.54 16.80 4.10
C ALA A 240 -6.80 18.24 4.55
N ASP A 241 -5.80 19.11 4.39
CA ASP A 241 -5.91 20.53 4.70
C ASP A 241 -6.20 21.36 3.44
N PHE A 242 -7.37 22.01 3.43
CA PHE A 242 -7.86 22.79 2.29
C PHE A 242 -7.50 24.26 2.36
N THR A 243 -6.63 24.67 3.29
CA THR A 243 -6.18 26.06 3.40
C THR A 243 -5.47 26.47 2.12
N CYS A 244 -5.90 27.58 1.54
CA CYS A 244 -5.40 28.09 0.27
C CYS A 244 -4.87 29.52 0.42
N GLY A 245 -4.03 29.92 -0.53
CA GLY A 245 -3.61 31.31 -0.67
C GLY A 245 -4.66 32.10 -1.45
N THR A 246 -4.73 33.40 -1.19
CA THR A 246 -5.54 34.34 -1.95
C THR A 246 -4.66 35.14 -2.90
N ILE A 247 -5.04 35.22 -4.16
CA ILE A 247 -4.52 36.23 -5.09
C ILE A 247 -5.46 37.45 -4.98
N SER A 248 -4.88 38.63 -4.77
CA SER A 248 -5.61 39.88 -4.77
C SER A 248 -5.34 40.60 -6.09
N ASP A 249 -6.36 40.74 -6.93
CA ASP A 249 -6.30 41.64 -8.10
C ASP A 249 -7.17 42.87 -7.80
N GLY A 250 -6.68 43.73 -6.91
CA GLY A 250 -7.44 44.88 -6.40
C GLY A 250 -8.53 44.48 -5.41
N GLU A 251 -9.81 44.74 -5.74
CA GLU A 251 -10.96 44.62 -4.82
C GLU A 251 -11.45 43.18 -4.59
N ARG A 252 -11.02 42.21 -5.43
CA ARG A 252 -11.41 40.80 -5.29
C ARG A 252 -10.24 39.96 -4.77
N LYS A 253 -10.50 39.25 -3.67
CA LYS A 253 -9.66 38.14 -3.20
C LYS A 253 -10.17 36.86 -3.84
N GLU A 254 -9.43 36.32 -4.80
CA GLU A 254 -9.72 35.00 -5.36
C GLU A 254 -8.81 33.97 -4.69
N ALA A 255 -9.42 32.95 -4.11
CA ALA A 255 -8.69 31.88 -3.46
C ALA A 255 -8.25 30.83 -4.49
N ILE A 256 -7.00 30.40 -4.41
CA ILE A 256 -6.47 29.34 -5.28
C ILE A 256 -6.81 27.99 -4.66
N ALA A 257 -7.89 27.36 -5.12
CA ALA A 257 -8.25 26.02 -4.69
C ALA A 257 -7.10 25.03 -4.93
N ARG A 258 -6.84 24.16 -3.95
CA ARG A 258 -5.75 23.19 -3.99
C ARG A 258 -6.18 21.88 -4.65
N GLY A 259 -6.29 21.88 -5.98
CA GLY A 259 -6.80 20.75 -6.77
C GLY A 259 -6.19 19.38 -6.40
N GLY A 260 -4.88 19.33 -6.11
CA GLY A 260 -4.21 18.11 -5.63
C GLY A 260 -4.80 17.54 -4.34
N VAL A 261 -5.02 18.38 -3.32
CA VAL A 261 -5.60 17.96 -2.03
C VAL A 261 -7.03 17.42 -2.22
N TYR A 262 -7.83 18.03 -3.10
CA TYR A 262 -9.17 17.51 -3.42
C TYR A 262 -9.12 16.15 -4.10
N TYR A 263 -8.21 15.96 -5.06
CA TYR A 263 -8.02 14.70 -5.76
C TYR A 263 -7.60 13.58 -4.78
N GLU A 264 -6.58 13.85 -3.97
CA GLU A 264 -6.04 12.91 -2.97
C GLU A 264 -7.10 12.54 -1.92
N ALA A 265 -7.85 13.52 -1.41
CA ALA A 265 -8.92 13.29 -0.45
C ALA A 265 -10.06 12.47 -1.06
N GLY A 266 -10.44 12.76 -2.32
CA GLY A 266 -11.42 11.97 -3.06
C GLY A 266 -10.96 10.53 -3.29
N PHE A 267 -9.68 10.35 -3.63
CA PHE A 267 -9.08 9.03 -3.83
C PHE A 267 -9.05 8.20 -2.54
N ALA A 268 -8.60 8.78 -1.43
CA ALA A 268 -8.59 8.13 -0.12
C ALA A 268 -9.99 7.69 0.30
N ARG A 269 -11.00 8.55 0.11
CA ARG A 269 -12.41 8.16 0.34
C ARG A 269 -12.86 7.00 -0.53
N GLY A 270 -12.50 6.99 -1.82
CA GLY A 270 -12.83 5.91 -2.74
C GLY A 270 -12.26 4.57 -2.29
N LEU A 271 -11.18 4.58 -1.50
CA LEU A 271 -10.56 3.41 -0.90
C LEU A 271 -11.08 3.09 0.52
N ASN A 272 -12.14 3.76 0.99
CA ASN A 272 -12.64 3.68 2.36
C ASN A 272 -11.59 4.02 3.44
N ILE A 273 -10.59 4.82 3.08
CA ILE A 273 -9.62 5.35 4.06
C ILE A 273 -10.28 6.55 4.75
N PRO A 274 -10.36 6.58 6.09
CA PRO A 274 -10.90 7.72 6.82
C PRO A 274 -10.13 9.00 6.49
N VAL A 275 -10.85 10.07 6.10
CA VAL A 275 -10.28 11.38 5.81
C VAL A 275 -10.73 12.38 6.87
N PHE A 276 -9.76 13.02 7.53
CA PHE A 276 -9.96 14.14 8.44
C PHE A 276 -9.75 15.45 7.67
N TRP A 277 -10.82 16.23 7.55
CA TRP A 277 -10.87 17.44 6.77
C TRP A 277 -10.47 18.60 7.66
N THR A 278 -9.44 19.35 7.31
CA THR A 278 -9.00 20.53 8.08
C THR A 278 -8.99 21.76 7.16
N CYS A 279 -9.28 22.92 7.73
CA CYS A 279 -9.20 24.18 6.99
C CYS A 279 -9.04 25.34 7.96
N ARG A 280 -8.20 26.31 7.61
CA ARG A 280 -8.14 27.57 8.36
C ARG A 280 -9.50 28.27 8.30
N LYS A 281 -9.95 28.77 9.45
CA LYS A 281 -11.32 29.27 9.62
C LYS A 281 -11.68 30.43 8.69
N ASP A 282 -10.72 31.31 8.39
CA ASP A 282 -10.87 32.43 7.45
C ASP A 282 -10.95 32.00 5.98
N MET A 283 -10.60 30.74 5.67
CA MET A 283 -10.57 30.21 4.30
C MET A 283 -11.73 29.28 3.96
N ILE A 284 -12.59 28.93 4.93
CA ILE A 284 -13.66 27.96 4.72
C ILE A 284 -14.70 28.40 3.68
N GLU A 285 -14.97 29.71 3.58
CA GLU A 285 -15.90 30.25 2.57
C GLU A 285 -15.37 30.10 1.15
N HIS A 286 -14.05 29.98 1.02
CA HIS A 286 -13.34 29.82 -0.24
C HIS A 286 -13.13 28.36 -0.65
N VAL A 287 -13.43 27.41 0.24
CA VAL A 287 -13.37 25.97 -0.03
C VAL A 287 -14.50 25.56 -0.98
N HIS A 288 -14.19 24.67 -1.93
CA HIS A 288 -15.12 24.24 -2.99
C HIS A 288 -16.37 23.59 -2.39
N PHE A 289 -17.53 23.90 -3.00
CA PHE A 289 -18.86 23.51 -2.54
C PHE A 289 -19.00 22.02 -2.22
N ASP A 290 -18.38 21.15 -3.02
CA ASP A 290 -18.48 19.69 -2.91
C ASP A 290 -17.89 19.10 -1.61
N THR A 291 -17.07 19.86 -0.90
CA THR A 291 -16.49 19.40 0.38
C THR A 291 -17.21 19.98 1.59
N ARG A 292 -18.07 21.00 1.44
CA ARG A 292 -18.78 21.67 2.56
C ARG A 292 -19.71 20.75 3.34
N GLN A 293 -20.10 19.62 2.77
CA GLN A 293 -20.92 18.60 3.45
C GLN A 293 -20.12 17.79 4.48
N TYR A 294 -18.78 17.85 4.45
CA TYR A 294 -17.92 17.19 5.42
C TYR A 294 -17.59 18.12 6.58
N ALA A 295 -17.63 17.57 7.79
CA ALA A 295 -17.29 18.30 9.01
C ALA A 295 -15.79 18.65 9.00
N HIS A 296 -15.49 19.86 8.55
CA HIS A 296 -14.13 20.39 8.59
C HIS A 296 -13.77 20.78 10.02
N ILE A 297 -12.60 20.34 10.45
CA ILE A 297 -11.95 20.84 11.66
C ILE A 297 -11.40 22.23 11.31
N LEU A 298 -12.18 23.25 11.69
CA LEU A 298 -11.78 24.64 11.54
C LEU A 298 -10.80 25.02 12.64
N TRP A 299 -9.72 25.70 12.25
CA TRP A 299 -8.65 26.14 13.14
C TRP A 299 -8.25 27.60 12.87
N GLU A 300 -7.86 28.31 13.93
CA GLU A 300 -7.27 29.65 13.87
C GLU A 300 -5.76 29.62 14.19
N ASP A 301 -5.35 28.69 15.07
CA ASP A 301 -3.95 28.50 15.45
C ASP A 301 -3.53 27.00 15.44
N PRO A 302 -2.22 26.70 15.33
CA PRO A 302 -1.74 25.31 15.28
C PRO A 302 -2.00 24.48 16.54
N ASP A 303 -2.04 25.09 17.73
CA ASP A 303 -2.23 24.36 18.99
C ASP A 303 -3.71 23.95 19.15
N GLU A 304 -4.65 24.80 18.70
CA GLU A 304 -6.06 24.46 18.56
C GLU A 304 -6.26 23.32 17.56
N LEU A 305 -5.63 23.40 16.38
CA LEU A 305 -5.67 22.35 15.37
C LEU A 305 -5.20 21.03 15.97
N ARG A 306 -4.06 21.01 16.67
CA ARG A 306 -3.51 19.81 17.30
C ARG A 306 -4.54 19.13 18.20
N LYS A 307 -5.17 19.89 19.10
CA LYS A 307 -6.15 19.36 20.07
C LYS A 307 -7.39 18.79 19.38
N LYS A 308 -7.99 19.55 18.46
CA LYS A 308 -9.20 19.12 17.76
C LYS A 308 -8.94 17.89 16.89
N LEU A 309 -7.83 17.91 16.17
CA LEU A 309 -7.43 16.83 15.28
C LEU A 309 -7.14 15.55 16.05
N LYS A 310 -6.39 15.62 17.16
CA LYS A 310 -6.16 14.49 18.06
C LYS A 310 -7.48 13.86 18.52
N ASN A 311 -8.39 14.67 19.06
CA ASN A 311 -9.67 14.19 19.56
C ASN A 311 -10.50 13.49 18.46
N CYS A 312 -10.50 14.04 17.24
CA CYS A 312 -11.19 13.42 16.11
C CYS A 312 -10.53 12.09 15.69
N ILE A 313 -9.20 12.02 15.63
CA ILE A 313 -8.48 10.80 15.29
C ILE A 313 -8.79 9.70 16.31
N GLU A 314 -8.70 10.01 17.60
CA GLU A 314 -9.02 9.08 18.69
C GLU A 314 -10.48 8.63 18.68
N ALA A 315 -11.43 9.53 18.38
CA ALA A 315 -12.85 9.21 18.33
C ALA A 315 -13.21 8.27 17.15
N VAL A 316 -12.58 8.46 15.99
CA VAL A 316 -12.91 7.69 14.77
C VAL A 316 -12.16 6.36 14.73
N LEU A 317 -10.88 6.33 15.15
CA LEU A 317 -10.04 5.14 15.05
C LEU A 317 -9.92 4.35 16.37
N GLY A 318 -10.36 4.93 17.50
CA GLY A 318 -10.19 4.39 18.83
C GLY A 318 -8.77 4.63 19.40
N THR A 319 -8.66 4.73 20.72
CA THR A 319 -7.35 4.84 21.40
C THR A 319 -6.62 3.50 21.34
N ARG A 320 -5.45 3.43 20.67
CA ARG A 320 -4.58 2.24 20.77
C ARG A 320 -3.94 2.17 22.15
N TYR A 321 -4.51 1.36 23.03
CA TYR A 321 -3.81 0.87 24.22
C TYR A 321 -2.86 -0.26 23.83
N ILE A 322 -1.59 -0.14 24.23
CA ILE A 322 -0.68 -1.29 24.25
C ILE A 322 -1.10 -2.13 25.45
N SER A 323 -1.54 -3.38 25.21
CA SER A 323 -1.40 -4.41 26.23
C SER A 323 0.10 -4.53 26.52
N ALA A 324 0.52 -4.08 27.71
CA ALA A 324 1.89 -4.10 28.20
C ALA A 324 2.50 -5.52 28.05
N PRO A 325 3.84 -5.62 27.89
CA PRO A 325 4.53 -6.86 27.51
C PRO A 325 4.25 -8.07 28.41
#